data_AF-A0A948GRJ3-F1
#
_entry.id   AF-A0A948GRJ3-F1
#
_cell.length_a   1.000
_cell.length_b   1.000
_cell.length_c   1.000
_cell.angle_alpha   90.00
_cell.angle_beta   90.00
_cell.angle_gamma   90.00
#
_symmetry.space_group_name_H-M   'P 1'
#
loop_
_entity.id
_entity.type
_entity.pdbx_description
1 polymer ?
#
loop_
_entity_poly.entity_id
_entity_poly.type
_entity_poly.pdbx_seq_one_letter_code
_entity_poly.pdbx_strand_id
1 'polypeptide(L)'
;MKPLRLMLLVLAAATCGTAAAQMRTPMLTMPAFSQMRAVMMQRHQARTLLYREALEELRGNPAAADVAECAGAGDANGTCLRKPEQRQAVAVATPERRRVALLVGNNAYTPPIPRLETPVADIEKIAAILRERFGYDARILRNAGKAEIIAAFNRIAAESQPEDSIVLFYAGHGYLMDDTGMGFWIPVDASVTTAANWISNTDIGKLLHAIPARQLILVSDSCFSGTLTKEQKVGEGAGLKPEEVLRRRSVLVLSSGDDEPVSDEGKGGHSVFAWNLARSLDAIDGTAPGYEVWRQVHGNVTREFPQEPQYGAVISAGHAEGGEYLFRSR
;
A
#
# COMPACT_ATOMS: atom_id res chain seq x y z
N MET A 1 -43.15 8.09 -84.27
CA MET A 1 -42.89 9.52 -83.98
C MET A 1 -41.55 9.62 -83.23
N LYS A 2 -40.56 10.34 -83.81
CA LYS A 2 -39.19 10.62 -83.27
C LYS A 2 -39.25 11.66 -82.10
N PRO A 3 -38.14 12.07 -81.41
CA PRO A 3 -36.69 11.73 -81.53
C PRO A 3 -35.99 11.36 -80.18
N LEU A 4 -34.86 10.62 -80.15
CA LEU A 4 -33.44 11.00 -80.31
C LEU A 4 -32.84 11.94 -79.21
N ARG A 5 -31.93 11.42 -78.36
CA ARG A 5 -30.58 12.00 -78.18
C ARG A 5 -29.59 11.07 -77.44
N LEU A 6 -28.40 11.07 -78.01
CA LEU A 6 -27.14 10.38 -77.72
C LEU A 6 -26.35 11.13 -76.64
N MET A 7 -25.64 10.44 -75.73
CA MET A 7 -24.27 10.85 -75.36
C MET A 7 -23.48 9.74 -74.67
N LEU A 8 -22.31 9.48 -75.23
CA LEU A 8 -21.25 8.58 -74.80
C LEU A 8 -20.38 9.31 -73.76
N LEU A 9 -19.95 8.65 -72.67
CA LEU A 9 -18.75 9.07 -71.93
C LEU A 9 -18.01 7.85 -71.36
N VAL A 10 -16.75 7.73 -71.77
CA VAL A 10 -15.73 6.78 -71.33
C VAL A 10 -15.14 7.27 -70.01
N LEU A 11 -14.99 6.41 -68.99
CA LEU A 11 -14.01 6.67 -67.92
C LEU A 11 -13.37 5.38 -67.37
N ALA A 12 -12.06 5.35 -67.62
CA ALA A 12 -10.93 4.62 -67.02
C ALA A 12 -11.17 3.66 -65.84
N ALA A 13 -10.65 2.44 -66.01
CA ALA A 13 -10.29 1.52 -64.94
C ALA A 13 -9.06 2.04 -64.17
N ALA A 14 -9.16 2.17 -62.85
CA ALA A 14 -8.03 2.39 -61.96
C ALA A 14 -7.95 1.23 -60.96
N THR A 15 -6.82 0.52 -61.00
CA THR A 15 -6.44 -0.61 -60.16
C THR A 15 -6.32 -0.19 -58.69
N CYS A 16 -6.99 -0.91 -57.80
CA CYS A 16 -6.88 -0.74 -56.36
C CYS A 16 -5.63 -1.48 -55.85
N GLY A 17 -4.55 -0.74 -55.58
CA GLY A 17 -3.41 -1.22 -54.82
C GLY A 17 -3.65 -0.98 -53.32
N THR A 18 -3.78 -2.05 -52.54
CA THR A 18 -3.88 -1.97 -51.08
C THR A 18 -2.49 -1.70 -50.49
N ALA A 19 -2.24 -0.46 -50.10
CA ALA A 19 -1.09 -0.11 -49.27
C ALA A 19 -1.37 -0.54 -47.81
N ALA A 20 -0.58 -1.49 -47.31
CA ALA A 20 -0.55 -1.83 -45.90
C ALA A 20 0.08 -0.68 -45.11
N ALA A 21 -0.75 0.21 -44.56
CA ALA A 21 -0.31 1.21 -43.61
C ALA A 21 0.05 0.53 -42.29
N GLN A 22 1.34 0.51 -41.96
CA GLN A 22 1.83 0.17 -40.63
C GLN A 22 1.22 1.16 -39.62
N MET A 23 0.23 0.72 -38.86
CA MET A 23 -0.24 1.45 -37.69
C MET A 23 0.87 1.42 -36.64
N ARG A 24 1.70 2.46 -36.62
CA ARG A 24 2.46 2.82 -35.42
C ARG A 24 1.42 3.22 -34.37
N THR A 25 1.24 2.39 -33.35
CA THR A 25 0.57 2.79 -32.11
C THR A 25 1.23 4.07 -31.60
N PRO A 26 0.48 5.17 -31.41
CA PRO A 26 1.05 6.38 -30.84
C PRO A 26 1.53 6.06 -29.42
N MET A 27 2.78 6.41 -29.10
CA MET A 27 3.20 6.51 -27.70
C MET A 27 2.29 7.55 -27.06
N LEU A 28 1.44 7.14 -26.12
CA LEU A 28 0.71 8.10 -25.29
C LEU A 28 1.75 8.95 -24.55
N THR A 29 1.77 10.24 -24.85
CA THR A 29 2.56 11.21 -24.09
C THR A 29 1.96 11.32 -22.69
N MET A 30 2.78 11.10 -21.66
CA MET A 30 2.32 11.26 -20.27
C MET A 30 1.73 12.67 -20.07
N PRO A 31 0.56 12.80 -19.43
CA PRO A 31 -0.06 14.09 -19.17
C PRO A 31 0.85 14.97 -18.30
N ALA A 32 0.67 16.30 -18.40
CA ALA A 32 1.40 17.24 -17.55
C ALA A 32 1.03 17.03 -16.06
N PHE A 33 1.95 17.34 -15.14
CA PHE A 33 1.73 17.17 -13.69
C PHE A 33 0.48 17.90 -13.18
N SER A 34 0.16 19.07 -13.75
CA SER A 34 -1.06 19.82 -13.41
C SER A 34 -2.34 19.07 -13.81
N GLN A 35 -2.32 18.39 -14.96
CA GLN A 35 -3.45 17.57 -15.42
C GLN A 35 -3.62 16.34 -14.54
N MET A 36 -2.51 15.66 -14.19
CA MET A 36 -2.54 14.51 -13.29
C MET A 36 -3.09 14.89 -11.91
N ARG A 37 -2.65 16.01 -11.34
CA ARG A 37 -3.20 16.53 -10.07
C ARG A 37 -4.69 16.83 -10.15
N ALA A 38 -5.16 17.38 -11.27
CA ALA A 38 -6.58 17.63 -11.47
C ALA A 38 -7.40 16.32 -11.49
N VAL A 39 -6.89 15.28 -12.16
CA VAL A 39 -7.52 13.95 -12.17
C VAL A 39 -7.55 13.33 -10.78
N MET A 40 -6.46 13.44 -10.00
CA MET A 40 -6.42 12.99 -8.60
C MET A 40 -7.49 13.67 -7.76
N MET A 41 -7.59 15.00 -7.83
CA MET A 41 -8.62 15.75 -7.09
C MET A 41 -10.04 15.35 -7.49
N GLN A 42 -10.29 15.09 -8.78
CA GLN A 42 -11.60 14.61 -9.25
C GLN A 42 -11.92 13.21 -8.71
N ARG A 43 -10.94 12.30 -8.69
CA ARG A 43 -11.08 10.96 -8.11
C ARG A 43 -11.38 11.03 -6.61
N HIS A 44 -10.67 11.90 -5.88
CA HIS A 44 -10.95 12.18 -4.47
C HIS A 44 -12.39 12.64 -4.26
N GLN A 45 -12.83 13.66 -5.01
CA GLN A 45 -14.21 14.18 -4.92
C GLN A 45 -15.26 13.11 -5.23
N ALA A 46 -15.03 12.29 -6.26
CA ALA A 46 -15.93 11.19 -6.60
C ALA A 46 -16.02 10.16 -5.45
N ARG A 47 -14.90 9.84 -4.81
CA ARG A 47 -14.86 8.96 -3.63
C ARG A 47 -15.57 9.57 -2.42
N THR A 48 -15.38 10.86 -2.15
CA THR A 48 -16.11 11.56 -1.09
C THR A 48 -17.63 11.45 -1.29
N LEU A 49 -18.10 11.53 -2.53
CA LEU A 49 -19.52 11.34 -2.85
C LEU A 49 -19.95 9.87 -2.76
N LEU A 50 -19.10 8.94 -3.18
CA LEU A 50 -19.33 7.49 -3.08
C LEU A 50 -19.52 7.04 -1.64
N TYR A 51 -18.63 7.50 -0.74
CA TYR A 51 -18.61 7.12 0.66
C TYR A 51 -19.43 8.04 1.58
N ARG A 52 -20.25 8.95 1.03
CA ARG A 52 -20.89 10.02 1.81
C ARG A 52 -21.58 9.54 3.09
N GLU A 53 -22.39 8.49 2.98
CA GLU A 53 -23.13 7.92 4.11
C GLU A 53 -22.22 7.33 5.18
N ALA A 54 -21.21 6.52 4.79
CA ALA A 54 -20.22 5.99 5.74
C ALA A 54 -19.41 7.12 6.41
N LEU A 55 -19.11 8.20 5.68
CA LEU A 55 -18.40 9.36 6.22
C LEU A 55 -19.28 10.16 7.19
N GLU A 56 -20.58 10.29 6.93
CA GLU A 56 -21.54 10.88 7.87
C GLU A 56 -21.68 10.04 9.14
N GLU A 57 -21.72 8.70 9.03
CA GLU A 57 -21.66 7.79 10.18
C GLU A 57 -20.40 8.05 11.01
N LEU A 58 -19.22 8.10 10.39
CA LEU A 58 -17.95 8.34 11.08
C LEU A 58 -17.87 9.72 11.74
N ARG A 59 -18.50 10.74 11.17
CA ARG A 59 -18.59 12.07 11.81
C ARG A 59 -19.46 12.04 13.07
N GLY A 60 -20.54 11.26 13.06
CA GLY A 60 -21.41 11.08 14.23
C GLY A 60 -20.84 10.12 15.28
N ASN A 61 -20.11 9.10 14.83
CA ASN A 61 -19.48 8.06 15.63
C ASN A 61 -18.11 7.68 15.04
N PRO A 62 -17.02 8.36 15.46
CA PRO A 62 -15.67 8.05 14.98
C PRO A 62 -15.22 6.60 15.21
N ALA A 63 -15.82 5.92 16.18
CA ALA A 63 -15.53 4.53 16.51
C ALA A 63 -16.34 3.51 15.69
N ALA A 64 -17.13 3.94 14.69
CA ALA A 64 -17.93 3.02 13.87
C ALA A 64 -17.08 1.99 13.09
N ALA A 65 -15.83 2.33 12.78
CA ALA A 65 -14.87 1.42 12.16
C ALA A 65 -14.01 0.64 13.17
N ASP A 66 -14.08 0.98 14.46
CA ASP A 66 -13.16 0.43 15.46
C ASP A 66 -13.50 -1.02 15.81
N VAL A 67 -12.45 -1.78 16.10
CA VAL A 67 -12.52 -3.18 16.49
C VAL A 67 -12.23 -3.28 17.98
N ALA A 68 -13.09 -4.00 18.70
CA ALA A 68 -12.90 -4.22 20.13
C ALA A 68 -11.59 -4.98 20.40
N GLU A 69 -10.97 -4.73 21.54
CA GLU A 69 -9.84 -5.54 21.97
C GLU A 69 -10.30 -6.91 22.46
N CYS A 70 -9.45 -7.92 22.28
CA CYS A 70 -9.78 -9.26 22.75
C CYS A 70 -9.87 -9.33 24.28
N ALA A 71 -10.88 -10.05 24.78
CA ALA A 71 -11.06 -10.30 26.21
C ALA A 71 -10.00 -11.27 26.80
N GLY A 72 -9.30 -12.02 25.95
CA GLY A 72 -8.29 -13.02 26.33
C GLY A 72 -7.09 -13.04 25.38
N ALA A 73 -6.43 -14.20 25.28
CA ALA A 73 -5.16 -14.38 24.57
C ALA A 73 -5.22 -14.27 23.03
N GLY A 74 -6.22 -13.60 22.47
CA GLY A 74 -6.41 -13.34 21.04
C GLY A 74 -7.60 -14.08 20.42
N ASP A 75 -8.03 -13.59 19.25
CA ASP A 75 -9.00 -14.24 18.38
C ASP A 75 -8.38 -14.58 17.02
N ALA A 76 -8.50 -15.85 16.64
CA ALA A 76 -8.03 -16.37 15.36
C ALA A 76 -8.94 -15.98 14.18
N ASN A 77 -10.18 -15.56 14.47
CA ASN A 77 -11.18 -15.18 13.47
C ASN A 77 -11.15 -13.69 13.10
N GLY A 78 -10.30 -12.89 13.75
CA GLY A 78 -10.12 -11.46 13.44
C GLY A 78 -11.27 -10.55 13.86
N THR A 79 -12.09 -10.99 14.82
CA THR A 79 -13.21 -10.22 15.39
C THR A 79 -12.77 -9.25 16.48
N CYS A 80 -11.55 -9.39 17.00
CA CYS A 80 -10.97 -8.50 18.00
C CYS A 80 -9.46 -8.27 17.79
N LEU A 81 -8.96 -7.18 18.36
CA LEU A 81 -7.54 -6.83 18.33
C LEU A 81 -6.79 -7.49 19.49
N ARG A 82 -5.72 -8.25 19.18
CA ARG A 82 -4.84 -8.81 20.23
C ARG A 82 -4.18 -7.67 21.00
N LYS A 83 -4.13 -7.77 22.33
CA LYS A 83 -3.36 -6.85 23.17
C LYS A 83 -1.87 -7.22 23.16
N PRO A 84 -0.96 -6.27 23.36
CA PRO A 84 0.43 -6.57 23.66
C PRO A 84 0.48 -7.46 24.90
N GLU A 85 0.97 -8.68 24.73
CA GLU A 85 1.13 -9.61 25.85
C GLU A 85 2.36 -9.16 26.64
N GLN A 86 2.20 -8.88 27.93
CA GLN A 86 3.34 -8.67 28.84
C GLN A 86 4.06 -10.01 29.01
N ARG A 87 4.88 -10.41 28.03
CA ARG A 87 5.74 -11.58 28.18
C ARG A 87 6.74 -11.27 29.27
N GLN A 88 6.64 -11.98 30.41
CA GLN A 88 7.75 -12.11 31.33
C GLN A 88 8.94 -12.63 30.52
N ALA A 89 10.10 -12.01 30.69
CA ALA A 89 11.32 -12.38 30.00
C ALA A 89 11.74 -13.80 30.41
N VAL A 90 11.17 -14.81 29.75
CA VAL A 90 11.68 -16.17 29.85
C VAL A 90 12.91 -16.20 28.94
N ALA A 91 14.08 -16.42 29.54
CA ALA A 91 15.33 -16.62 28.82
C ALA A 91 15.22 -17.91 27.99
N VAL A 92 14.70 -17.79 26.78
CA VAL A 92 14.73 -18.85 25.77
C VAL A 92 16.07 -18.74 25.04
N ALA A 93 16.72 -19.88 24.81
CA ALA A 93 17.93 -20.02 24.00
C ALA A 93 17.84 -19.17 22.73
N THR A 94 18.92 -18.48 22.37
CA THR A 94 19.00 -17.47 21.30
C THR A 94 18.16 -17.88 20.08
N PRO A 95 16.91 -17.37 19.96
CA PRO A 95 16.05 -17.79 18.88
C PRO A 95 16.69 -17.32 17.57
N GLU A 96 16.66 -18.15 16.55
CA GLU A 96 17.06 -17.73 15.21
C GLU A 96 16.21 -16.50 14.83
N ARG A 97 16.86 -15.42 14.39
CA ARG A 97 16.16 -14.17 14.03
C ARG A 97 15.33 -14.43 12.78
N ARG A 98 14.04 -14.70 12.93
CA ARG A 98 13.17 -14.93 11.78
C ARG A 98 12.82 -13.62 11.11
N ARG A 99 12.60 -13.70 9.82
CA ARG A 99 12.15 -12.60 8.98
C ARG A 99 10.79 -13.01 8.44
N VAL A 100 9.73 -12.29 8.80
CA VAL A 100 8.37 -12.63 8.38
C VAL A 100 7.78 -11.44 7.65
N ALA A 101 7.12 -11.69 6.52
CA ALA A 101 6.42 -10.65 5.79
C ALA A 101 4.95 -11.02 5.64
N LEU A 102 4.05 -10.07 5.89
CA LEU A 102 2.63 -10.19 5.55
C LEU A 102 2.31 -9.15 4.48
N LEU A 103 1.83 -9.60 3.33
CA LEU A 103 1.49 -8.74 2.20
C LEU A 103 0.01 -8.91 1.84
N VAL A 104 -0.73 -7.83 1.88
CA VAL A 104 -2.16 -7.77 1.58
C VAL A 104 -2.36 -6.92 0.33
N GLY A 105 -3.00 -7.47 -0.69
CA GLY A 105 -3.31 -6.75 -1.92
C GLY A 105 -4.75 -6.96 -2.33
N ASN A 106 -5.50 -5.86 -2.43
CA ASN A 106 -6.94 -5.87 -2.69
C ASN A 106 -7.24 -5.21 -4.05
N ASN A 107 -7.64 -6.03 -5.02
CA ASN A 107 -8.04 -5.64 -6.39
C ASN A 107 -9.56 -5.73 -6.59
N ALA A 108 -10.15 -6.83 -6.13
CA ALA A 108 -11.45 -7.32 -6.55
C ALA A 108 -12.60 -6.76 -5.70
N TYR A 109 -12.71 -5.43 -5.62
CA TYR A 109 -13.85 -4.79 -4.98
C TYR A 109 -15.15 -5.06 -5.73
N THR A 110 -16.24 -5.10 -4.98
CA THR A 110 -17.59 -5.22 -5.53
C THR A 110 -18.17 -3.83 -5.77
N PRO A 111 -18.87 -3.60 -6.89
CA PRO A 111 -19.57 -2.34 -7.12
C PRO A 111 -20.47 -1.97 -5.92
N PRO A 112 -20.53 -0.68 -5.55
CA PRO A 112 -20.08 0.46 -6.34
C PRO A 112 -18.61 0.87 -6.11
N ILE A 113 -17.84 0.14 -5.30
CA ILE A 113 -16.41 0.44 -5.10
C ILE A 113 -15.63 0.02 -6.36
N PRO A 114 -14.83 0.91 -6.99
CA PRO A 114 -14.05 0.58 -8.17
C PRO A 114 -13.03 -0.52 -7.91
N ARG A 115 -12.82 -1.41 -8.89
CA ARG A 115 -11.73 -2.39 -8.84
C ARG A 115 -10.38 -1.71 -9.06
N LEU A 116 -9.32 -2.33 -8.55
CA LEU A 116 -7.94 -1.94 -8.81
C LEU A 116 -7.22 -3.04 -9.62
N GLU A 117 -6.25 -2.65 -10.43
CA GLU A 117 -5.53 -3.58 -11.31
C GLU A 117 -4.23 -4.11 -10.70
N THR A 118 -3.46 -3.26 -10.01
CA THR A 118 -2.07 -3.56 -9.61
C THR A 118 -1.85 -4.23 -8.24
N PRO A 119 -2.67 -4.04 -7.18
CA PRO A 119 -2.29 -4.46 -5.82
C PRO A 119 -1.90 -5.95 -5.66
N VAL A 120 -2.58 -6.88 -6.33
CA VAL A 120 -2.21 -8.30 -6.30
C VAL A 120 -0.86 -8.56 -7.00
N ALA A 121 -0.58 -7.90 -8.12
CA ALA A 121 0.72 -8.00 -8.79
C ALA A 121 1.84 -7.39 -7.93
N ASP A 122 1.54 -6.26 -7.27
CA ASP A 122 2.46 -5.54 -6.38
C ASP A 122 2.92 -6.43 -5.22
N ILE A 123 1.99 -7.05 -4.50
CA ILE A 123 2.33 -7.95 -3.39
C ILE A 123 3.09 -9.19 -3.84
N GLU A 124 2.80 -9.72 -5.04
CA GLU A 124 3.50 -10.89 -5.56
C GLU A 124 4.96 -10.57 -5.89
N LYS A 125 5.20 -9.43 -6.54
CA LYS A 125 6.55 -8.96 -6.88
C LYS A 125 7.37 -8.65 -5.63
N ILE A 126 6.80 -7.92 -4.67
CA ILE A 126 7.50 -7.59 -3.42
C ILE A 126 7.74 -8.85 -2.59
N ALA A 127 6.78 -9.77 -2.50
CA ALA A 127 6.97 -11.03 -1.80
C ALA A 127 8.10 -11.88 -2.40
N ALA A 128 8.21 -11.94 -3.73
CA ALA A 128 9.31 -12.64 -4.40
C ALA A 128 10.68 -12.05 -4.01
N ILE A 129 10.83 -10.72 -4.09
CA ILE A 129 12.05 -10.02 -3.67
C ILE A 129 12.37 -10.30 -2.20
N LEU A 130 11.40 -10.15 -1.30
CA LEU A 130 11.60 -10.38 0.13
C LEU A 130 12.03 -11.83 0.43
N ARG A 131 11.48 -12.82 -0.27
CA ARG A 131 11.90 -14.23 -0.12
C ARG A 131 13.31 -14.46 -0.65
N GLU A 132 13.56 -14.08 -1.90
CA GLU A 132 14.78 -14.43 -2.63
C GLU A 132 15.99 -13.66 -2.14
N ARG A 133 15.85 -12.35 -1.98
CA ARG A 133 16.95 -11.43 -1.65
C ARG A 133 17.18 -11.27 -0.16
N PHE A 134 16.11 -11.36 0.64
CA PHE A 134 16.18 -11.03 2.07
C PHE A 134 15.75 -12.16 2.99
N GLY A 135 15.28 -13.28 2.46
CA GLY A 135 14.95 -14.47 3.24
C GLY A 135 13.77 -14.36 4.18
N TYR A 136 12.77 -13.53 3.85
CA TYR A 136 11.52 -13.49 4.60
C TYR A 136 10.65 -14.73 4.31
N ASP A 137 9.99 -15.24 5.35
CA ASP A 137 8.77 -16.02 5.22
C ASP A 137 7.64 -15.07 4.80
N ALA A 138 7.45 -14.89 3.49
CA ALA A 138 6.42 -13.99 2.96
C ALA A 138 5.07 -14.71 2.81
N ARG A 139 4.05 -14.17 3.48
CA ARG A 139 2.66 -14.62 3.52
C ARG A 139 1.80 -13.63 2.76
N ILE A 140 0.97 -14.11 1.85
CA ILE A 140 0.20 -13.28 0.93
C ILE A 140 -1.30 -13.44 1.20
N LEU A 141 -2.01 -12.33 1.34
CA LEU A 141 -3.47 -12.26 1.30
C LEU A 141 -3.92 -11.48 0.05
N ARG A 142 -4.75 -12.12 -0.77
CA ARG A 142 -5.32 -11.49 -1.97
C ARG A 142 -6.78 -11.22 -1.72
N ASN A 143 -7.23 -9.99 -1.97
CA ASN A 143 -8.64 -9.60 -1.85
C ASN A 143 -9.23 -10.00 -0.49
N ALA A 144 -8.57 -9.56 0.58
CA ALA A 144 -8.94 -9.90 1.94
C ALA A 144 -9.96 -8.91 2.52
N GLY A 145 -10.94 -9.46 3.23
CA GLY A 145 -11.88 -8.69 4.04
C GLY A 145 -11.28 -8.24 5.37
N LYS A 146 -12.01 -7.42 6.12
CA LYS A 146 -11.55 -6.84 7.40
C LYS A 146 -11.07 -7.90 8.40
N ALA A 147 -11.90 -8.92 8.62
CA ALA A 147 -11.62 -9.98 9.59
C ALA A 147 -10.37 -10.80 9.22
N GLU A 148 -10.17 -11.09 7.93
CA GLU A 148 -8.99 -11.85 7.45
C GLU A 148 -7.69 -11.06 7.67
N ILE A 149 -7.72 -9.75 7.42
CA ILE A 149 -6.57 -8.86 7.66
C ILE A 149 -6.25 -8.85 9.16
N ILE A 150 -7.24 -8.62 10.03
CA ILE A 150 -7.03 -8.58 11.48
C ILE A 150 -6.52 -9.93 12.01
N ALA A 151 -7.10 -11.04 11.56
CA ALA A 151 -6.67 -12.38 11.93
C ALA A 151 -5.21 -12.63 11.56
N ALA A 152 -4.77 -12.18 10.39
CA ALA A 152 -3.39 -12.31 9.96
C ALA A 152 -2.42 -11.47 10.81
N PHE A 153 -2.78 -10.22 11.14
CA PHE A 153 -1.98 -9.42 12.07
C PHE A 153 -1.92 -10.05 13.48
N ASN A 154 -3.05 -10.53 14.01
CA ASN A 154 -3.11 -11.24 15.29
C ASN A 154 -2.21 -12.48 15.29
N ARG A 155 -2.17 -13.21 14.17
CA ARG A 155 -1.30 -14.39 14.01
C ARG A 155 0.18 -13.99 14.01
N ILE A 156 0.56 -12.95 13.27
CA ILE A 156 1.93 -12.42 13.31
C ILE A 156 2.29 -12.02 14.75
N ALA A 157 1.43 -11.27 15.43
CA ALA A 157 1.66 -10.85 16.82
C ALA A 157 1.84 -12.03 17.78
N ALA A 158 1.04 -13.10 17.63
CA ALA A 158 1.14 -14.29 18.46
C ALA A 158 2.44 -15.08 18.22
N GLU A 159 2.83 -15.22 16.95
CA GLU A 159 4.00 -16.02 16.55
C GLU A 159 5.32 -15.29 16.73
N SER A 160 5.34 -13.96 16.66
CA SER A 160 6.56 -13.15 16.70
C SER A 160 7.28 -13.17 18.06
N GLN A 161 8.59 -13.02 17.99
CA GLN A 161 9.49 -12.77 19.12
C GLN A 161 10.15 -11.40 18.98
N PRO A 162 10.67 -10.80 20.07
CA PRO A 162 11.35 -9.50 20.01
C PRO A 162 12.54 -9.44 19.04
N GLU A 163 13.16 -10.56 18.73
CA GLU A 163 14.33 -10.70 17.85
C GLU A 163 13.97 -10.80 16.37
N ASP A 164 12.68 -11.00 16.05
CA ASP A 164 12.20 -11.14 14.67
C ASP A 164 12.21 -9.79 13.92
N SER A 165 12.26 -9.86 12.59
CA SER A 165 12.09 -8.71 11.69
C SER A 165 10.83 -8.87 10.84
N ILE A 166 9.95 -7.89 10.88
CA ILE A 166 8.61 -7.97 10.30
C ILE A 166 8.46 -6.89 9.23
N VAL A 167 8.05 -7.30 8.02
CA VAL A 167 7.54 -6.38 6.99
C VAL A 167 6.05 -6.61 6.85
N LEU A 168 5.28 -5.53 6.94
CA LEU A 168 3.87 -5.55 6.59
C LEU A 168 3.71 -4.72 5.32
N PHE A 169 2.97 -5.21 4.34
CA PHE A 169 2.70 -4.48 3.11
C PHE A 169 1.20 -4.51 2.85
N TYR A 170 0.60 -3.35 2.60
CA TYR A 170 -0.79 -3.22 2.17
C TYR A 170 -0.85 -2.43 0.86
N ALA A 171 -1.56 -2.97 -0.13
CA ALA A 171 -1.94 -2.25 -1.34
C ALA A 171 -3.45 -2.40 -1.58
N GLY A 172 -4.12 -1.28 -1.85
CA GLY A 172 -5.56 -1.26 -2.03
C GLY A 172 -6.16 0.11 -1.82
N HIS A 173 -7.48 0.17 -1.75
CA HIS A 173 -8.20 1.38 -1.43
C HIS A 173 -7.92 1.82 0.01
N GLY A 174 -7.83 3.13 0.18
CA GLY A 174 -7.82 3.80 1.46
C GLY A 174 -8.64 5.07 1.38
N TYR A 175 -8.98 5.67 2.51
CA TYR A 175 -9.67 6.95 2.56
C TYR A 175 -9.13 7.83 3.67
N LEU A 176 -8.88 9.11 3.38
CA LEU A 176 -8.51 10.12 4.36
C LEU A 176 -9.63 11.14 4.49
N MET A 177 -10.13 11.32 5.70
CA MET A 177 -11.08 12.36 6.03
C MET A 177 -10.34 13.69 6.26
N ASP A 178 -10.39 14.60 5.28
CA ASP A 178 -9.66 15.87 5.34
C ASP A 178 -10.01 16.75 6.56
N ASP A 179 -11.26 16.67 7.02
CA ASP A 179 -11.80 17.46 8.14
C ASP A 179 -11.29 16.99 9.51
N THR A 180 -11.10 15.68 9.68
CA THR A 180 -10.71 15.06 10.95
C THR A 180 -9.27 14.53 10.95
N GLY A 181 -8.67 14.38 9.78
CA GLY A 181 -7.38 13.72 9.59
C GLY A 181 -7.41 12.20 9.82
N MET A 182 -8.59 11.59 9.97
CA MET A 182 -8.72 10.15 10.16
C MET A 182 -8.52 9.40 8.85
N GLY A 183 -7.59 8.44 8.85
CA GLY A 183 -7.30 7.58 7.71
C GLY A 183 -7.81 6.16 7.93
N PHE A 184 -8.23 5.51 6.84
CA PHE A 184 -8.80 4.18 6.83
C PHE A 184 -8.26 3.36 5.66
N TRP A 185 -8.01 2.07 5.89
CA TRP A 185 -7.98 1.09 4.81
C TRP A 185 -9.39 0.61 4.49
N ILE A 186 -9.62 0.34 3.21
CA ILE A 186 -10.88 -0.17 2.67
C ILE A 186 -10.66 -1.61 2.20
N PRO A 187 -11.04 -2.63 3.00
CA PRO A 187 -11.04 -4.03 2.60
C PRO A 187 -12.05 -4.35 1.48
N VAL A 188 -11.94 -5.53 0.86
CA VAL A 188 -12.84 -5.88 -0.28
C VAL A 188 -14.30 -6.09 0.12
N ASP A 189 -14.57 -6.34 1.40
CA ASP A 189 -15.89 -6.49 2.01
C ASP A 189 -16.41 -5.19 2.66
N ALA A 190 -15.74 -4.06 2.40
CA ALA A 190 -16.18 -2.75 2.85
C ALA A 190 -17.51 -2.33 2.21
N SER A 191 -18.29 -1.55 2.96
CA SER A 191 -19.49 -0.88 2.46
C SER A 191 -19.21 0.59 2.16
N VAL A 192 -19.99 1.15 1.23
CA VAL A 192 -20.01 2.60 0.98
C VAL A 192 -20.98 3.35 1.89
N THR A 193 -21.92 2.63 2.52
CA THR A 193 -22.96 3.20 3.39
C THR A 193 -22.65 3.09 4.87
N THR A 194 -21.70 2.23 5.25
CA THR A 194 -21.26 2.08 6.64
C THR A 194 -19.76 1.81 6.71
N ALA A 195 -19.13 2.32 7.76
CA ALA A 195 -17.71 2.15 8.05
C ALA A 195 -17.37 0.86 8.84
N ALA A 196 -18.37 0.01 9.16
CA ALA A 196 -18.17 -1.18 9.99
C ALA A 196 -17.04 -2.12 9.51
N ASN A 197 -16.87 -2.25 8.19
CA ASN A 197 -15.84 -3.08 7.57
C ASN A 197 -14.59 -2.29 7.12
N TRP A 198 -14.45 -1.03 7.52
CA TRP A 198 -13.22 -0.26 7.30
C TRP A 198 -12.23 -0.53 8.44
N ILE A 199 -10.95 -0.28 8.21
CA ILE A 199 -9.91 -0.42 9.27
C ILE A 199 -9.29 0.95 9.52
N SER A 200 -9.49 1.50 10.72
CA SER A 200 -8.95 2.81 11.08
C SER A 200 -7.43 2.75 11.26
N ASN A 201 -6.74 3.85 10.95
CA ASN A 201 -5.31 4.00 11.25
C ASN A 201 -5.03 3.83 12.76
N THR A 202 -5.97 4.22 13.63
CA THR A 202 -5.87 3.95 15.07
C THR A 202 -5.77 2.45 15.35
N ASP A 203 -6.65 1.64 14.75
CA ASP A 203 -6.61 0.19 14.92
C ASP A 203 -5.39 -0.45 14.27
N ILE A 204 -4.92 0.07 13.14
CA ILE A 204 -3.63 -0.32 12.55
C ILE A 204 -2.51 -0.07 13.56
N GLY A 205 -2.47 1.09 14.21
CA GLY A 205 -1.52 1.40 15.28
C GLY A 205 -1.58 0.40 16.44
N LYS A 206 -2.77 0.02 16.91
CA LYS A 206 -2.97 -1.02 17.94
C LYS A 206 -2.46 -2.39 17.48
N LEU A 207 -2.75 -2.78 16.23
CA LEU A 207 -2.26 -4.03 15.64
C LEU A 207 -0.73 -4.06 15.54
N LEU A 208 -0.10 -2.95 15.15
CA LEU A 208 1.37 -2.82 15.15
C LEU A 208 1.94 -2.90 16.57
N HIS A 209 1.27 -2.27 17.55
CA HIS A 209 1.69 -2.31 18.94
C HIS A 209 1.69 -3.72 19.52
N ALA A 210 0.71 -4.56 19.13
CA ALA A 210 0.59 -5.93 19.58
C ALA A 210 1.73 -6.84 19.11
N ILE A 211 2.45 -6.49 18.04
CA ILE A 211 3.57 -7.27 17.51
C ILE A 211 4.83 -7.02 18.38
N PRO A 212 5.41 -8.03 19.05
CA PRO A 212 6.52 -7.83 19.98
C PRO A 212 7.88 -7.57 19.30
N ALA A 213 8.00 -7.80 17.98
CA ALA A 213 9.24 -7.65 17.23
C ALA A 213 9.87 -6.25 17.39
N ARG A 214 11.20 -6.19 17.54
CA ARG A 214 11.95 -4.93 17.58
C ARG A 214 12.13 -4.30 16.21
N GLN A 215 12.03 -5.06 15.12
CA GLN A 215 12.15 -4.53 13.77
C GLN A 215 10.81 -4.72 13.06
N LEU A 216 10.03 -3.64 12.94
CA LEU A 216 8.72 -3.65 12.30
C LEU A 216 8.59 -2.44 11.36
N ILE A 217 8.34 -2.71 10.09
CA ILE A 217 8.00 -1.69 9.10
C ILE A 217 6.68 -2.03 8.42
N LEU A 218 5.77 -1.06 8.36
CA LEU A 218 4.57 -1.11 7.54
C LEU A 218 4.81 -0.30 6.26
N VAL A 219 4.60 -0.93 5.12
CA VAL A 219 4.61 -0.29 3.82
C VAL A 219 3.16 -0.21 3.33
N SER A 220 2.67 1.00 3.05
CA SER A 220 1.28 1.21 2.65
C SER A 220 1.21 1.89 1.29
N ASP A 221 0.84 1.12 0.27
CA ASP A 221 0.49 1.61 -1.07
C ASP A 221 -1.02 1.83 -1.16
N SER A 222 -1.48 2.76 -0.34
CA SER A 222 -2.87 3.19 -0.24
C SER A 222 -2.87 4.58 0.38
N CYS A 223 -4.03 5.24 0.40
CA CYS A 223 -4.22 6.45 1.18
C CYS A 223 -3.88 6.14 2.65
N PHE A 224 -2.68 6.55 3.07
CA PHE A 224 -2.13 6.32 4.39
C PHE A 224 -1.33 7.56 4.77
N SER A 225 -2.06 8.57 5.22
CA SER A 225 -1.48 9.84 5.65
C SER A 225 -2.41 10.52 6.67
N GLY A 226 -1.83 11.28 7.58
CA GLY A 226 -2.58 12.07 8.56
C GLY A 226 -1.93 12.04 9.94
N THR A 227 -2.12 10.94 10.67
CA THR A 227 -1.70 10.82 12.08
C THR A 227 -0.46 9.93 12.24
N LEU A 228 -0.48 8.67 11.79
CA LEU A 228 0.59 7.69 12.06
C LEU A 228 1.97 8.06 11.47
N THR A 229 2.03 8.56 10.23
CA THR A 229 3.30 8.98 9.59
C THR A 229 3.79 10.35 10.06
N LYS A 230 2.93 11.13 10.75
CA LYS A 230 3.25 12.45 11.31
C LYS A 230 3.62 12.41 12.80
N GLU A 231 3.48 11.27 13.47
CA GLU A 231 3.86 11.11 14.89
C GLU A 231 5.35 11.45 15.12
N GLN A 232 6.22 11.10 14.16
CA GLN A 232 7.58 11.67 14.06
C GLN A 232 8.13 11.49 12.63
N LYS A 233 8.60 12.59 12.00
CA LYS A 233 9.44 12.49 10.80
C LYS A 233 10.79 11.91 11.19
N VAL A 234 11.12 10.74 10.65
CA VAL A 234 12.43 10.11 10.85
C VAL A 234 13.39 10.70 9.84
N GLY A 235 14.44 11.38 10.31
CA GLY A 235 15.52 11.90 9.46
C GLY A 235 16.54 10.83 9.11
N GLU A 236 17.58 11.19 8.34
CA GLU A 236 18.78 10.34 8.20
C GLU A 236 19.23 9.94 9.60
N GLY A 237 19.23 8.62 9.87
CA GLY A 237 19.41 8.08 11.21
C GLY A 237 20.55 8.78 11.95
N ALA A 238 20.31 9.14 13.22
CA ALA A 238 21.38 9.48 14.15
C ALA A 238 22.47 8.43 13.95
N GLY A 239 23.74 8.82 13.75
CA GLY A 239 24.87 7.97 13.29
C GLY A 239 25.22 6.76 14.17
N LEU A 240 24.23 5.94 14.46
CA LEU A 240 24.19 4.77 15.30
C LEU A 240 24.65 3.58 14.46
N LYS A 241 25.35 2.66 15.11
CA LYS A 241 25.80 1.43 14.45
C LYS A 241 24.61 0.48 14.25
N PRO A 242 24.63 -0.40 13.23
CA PRO A 242 23.56 -1.37 12.99
C PRO A 242 23.19 -2.20 14.22
N GLU A 243 24.16 -2.58 15.07
CA GLU A 243 23.90 -3.35 16.28
C GLU A 243 23.10 -2.58 17.33
N GLU A 244 23.27 -1.26 17.39
CA GLU A 244 22.55 -0.37 18.29
C GLU A 244 21.12 -0.13 17.81
N VAL A 245 20.92 -0.04 16.49
CA VAL A 245 19.61 0.04 15.85
C VAL A 245 18.80 -1.23 16.15
N LEU A 246 19.40 -2.41 15.97
CA LEU A 246 18.72 -3.70 16.17
C LEU A 246 18.31 -3.99 17.63
N ARG A 247 18.89 -3.28 18.61
CA ARG A 247 18.51 -3.36 20.02
C ARG A 247 17.32 -2.47 20.38
N ARG A 248 17.04 -1.46 19.54
CA ARG A 248 15.90 -0.55 19.71
C ARG A 248 14.66 -1.15 19.06
N ARG A 249 13.51 -0.86 19.64
CA ARG A 249 12.22 -1.18 19.02
C ARG A 249 11.92 -0.11 17.98
N SER A 250 11.92 -0.50 16.72
CA SER A 250 11.62 0.34 15.57
C SER A 250 10.26 -0.09 15.02
N VAL A 251 9.28 0.80 15.14
CA VAL A 251 8.00 0.68 14.42
C VAL A 251 7.91 1.84 13.44
N LEU A 252 7.98 1.52 12.15
CA LEU A 252 8.13 2.50 11.08
C LEU A 252 7.03 2.32 10.03
N VAL A 253 6.75 3.40 9.30
CA VAL A 253 5.85 3.39 8.15
C VAL A 253 6.52 4.03 6.95
N LEU A 254 6.38 3.40 5.79
CA LEU A 254 6.67 3.95 4.47
C LEU A 254 5.37 3.95 3.66
N SER A 255 4.77 5.10 3.37
CA SER A 255 3.53 5.19 2.59
C SER A 255 3.76 5.77 1.20
N SER A 256 2.89 5.44 0.24
CA SER A 256 2.92 6.01 -1.10
C SER A 256 2.59 7.50 -1.12
N GLY A 257 1.83 7.99 -0.15
CA GLY A 257 1.67 9.40 0.16
C GLY A 257 0.68 10.12 -0.75
N ASP A 258 -0.47 10.46 -0.16
CA ASP A 258 -1.69 10.96 -0.83
C ASP A 258 -2.32 9.96 -1.81
N ASP A 259 -3.51 10.31 -2.32
CA ASP A 259 -4.47 9.46 -3.04
C ASP A 259 -3.90 8.38 -3.98
N GLU A 260 -4.68 7.31 -4.14
CA GLU A 260 -4.50 6.14 -5.01
C GLU A 260 -3.46 6.28 -6.13
N PRO A 261 -2.72 5.22 -6.48
CA PRO A 261 -1.86 5.26 -7.66
C PRO A 261 -2.69 5.64 -8.90
N VAL A 262 -2.57 6.89 -9.37
CA VAL A 262 -3.19 7.35 -10.63
C VAL A 262 -2.36 6.84 -11.81
N SER A 263 -2.49 5.55 -12.05
CA SER A 263 -2.54 4.98 -13.38
C SER A 263 -3.11 3.59 -13.19
N ASP A 264 -4.30 3.33 -13.70
CA ASP A 264 -4.84 1.96 -13.75
C ASP A 264 -3.88 1.04 -14.55
N GLU A 265 -3.01 1.61 -15.40
CA GLU A 265 -1.95 0.90 -16.12
C GLU A 265 -0.60 0.81 -15.38
N GLY A 266 -0.45 1.54 -14.26
CA GLY A 266 0.75 1.53 -13.45
C GLY A 266 2.05 1.81 -14.24
N LYS A 267 3.16 1.20 -13.81
CA LYS A 267 4.41 1.08 -14.54
C LYS A 267 4.83 -0.38 -14.53
N GLY A 268 4.85 -1.02 -15.71
CA GLY A 268 5.23 -2.43 -15.84
C GLY A 268 4.27 -3.40 -15.15
N GLY A 269 2.97 -3.07 -15.07
CA GLY A 269 1.95 -3.89 -14.38
C GLY A 269 1.88 -3.70 -12.87
N HIS A 270 2.56 -2.67 -12.34
CA HIS A 270 2.66 -2.36 -10.92
C HIS A 270 2.28 -0.91 -10.64
N SER A 271 1.84 -0.57 -9.43
CA SER A 271 1.69 0.84 -9.08
C SER A 271 3.03 1.58 -9.23
N VAL A 272 3.00 2.90 -9.47
CA VAL A 272 4.25 3.69 -9.58
C VAL A 272 5.09 3.59 -8.30
N PHE A 273 4.44 3.55 -7.15
CA PHE A 273 5.09 3.37 -5.86
C PHE A 273 5.69 1.97 -5.70
N ALA A 274 4.91 0.91 -5.91
CA ALA A 274 5.35 -0.47 -5.77
C ALA A 274 6.46 -0.81 -6.79
N TRP A 275 6.37 -0.29 -8.01
CA TRP A 275 7.43 -0.42 -9.02
C TRP A 275 8.76 0.16 -8.52
N ASN A 276 8.74 1.38 -7.99
CA ASN A 276 9.95 2.03 -7.49
C ASN A 276 10.46 1.38 -6.20
N LEU A 277 9.56 0.93 -5.31
CA LEU A 277 9.93 0.16 -4.12
C LEU A 277 10.61 -1.16 -4.50
N ALA A 278 10.03 -1.92 -5.43
CA ALA A 278 10.60 -3.18 -5.89
C ALA A 278 12.02 -2.97 -6.43
N ARG A 279 12.23 -1.93 -7.25
CA ARG A 279 13.56 -1.59 -7.77
C ARG A 279 14.54 -1.18 -6.68
N SER A 280 14.10 -0.37 -5.71
CA SER A 280 14.96 0.05 -4.60
C SER A 280 15.35 -1.13 -3.71
N LEU A 281 14.43 -2.05 -3.42
CA LEU A 281 14.74 -3.27 -2.67
C LEU A 281 15.68 -4.20 -3.44
N ASP A 282 15.46 -4.36 -4.76
CA ASP A 282 16.31 -5.19 -5.62
C ASP A 282 17.71 -4.57 -5.87
N ALA A 283 17.90 -3.29 -5.56
CA ALA A 283 19.21 -2.63 -5.63
C ALA A 283 20.03 -2.76 -4.33
N ILE A 284 19.47 -3.34 -3.25
CA ILE A 284 20.17 -3.45 -1.96
C ILE A 284 21.17 -4.60 -2.01
N ASP A 285 22.45 -4.24 -1.91
CA ASP A 285 23.55 -5.16 -1.66
C ASP A 285 24.06 -4.95 -0.21
N GLY A 286 23.90 -5.95 0.66
CA GLY A 286 24.27 -5.86 2.06
C GLY A 286 23.15 -5.30 2.94
N THR A 287 23.38 -4.20 3.65
CA THR A 287 22.41 -3.63 4.61
C THR A 287 22.04 -2.21 4.22
N ALA A 288 20.74 -1.92 4.15
CA ALA A 288 20.20 -0.59 3.90
C ALA A 288 19.14 -0.20 4.96
N PRO A 289 19.21 1.01 5.52
CA PRO A 289 18.13 1.56 6.34
C PRO A 289 16.82 1.75 5.56
N GLY A 290 15.68 1.61 6.24
CA GLY A 290 14.37 1.90 5.65
C GLY A 290 14.27 3.34 5.14
N TYR A 291 14.89 4.30 5.83
CA TYR A 291 15.00 5.68 5.35
C TYR A 291 15.71 5.79 3.98
N GLU A 292 16.76 5.01 3.74
CA GLU A 292 17.46 5.04 2.45
C GLU A 292 16.58 4.48 1.32
N VAL A 293 15.85 3.40 1.60
CA VAL A 293 14.85 2.84 0.68
C VAL A 293 13.80 3.90 0.36
N TRP A 294 13.23 4.55 1.37
CA TRP A 294 12.28 5.64 1.18
C TRP A 294 12.88 6.78 0.36
N ARG A 295 14.10 7.24 0.65
CA ARG A 295 14.75 8.35 -0.07
C ARG A 295 14.83 8.08 -1.57
N GLN A 296 15.17 6.85 -1.96
CA GLN A 296 15.20 6.44 -3.37
C GLN A 296 13.80 6.38 -3.97
N VAL A 297 12.84 5.76 -3.28
CA VAL A 297 11.44 5.66 -3.72
C VAL A 297 10.84 7.05 -3.90
N HIS A 298 10.93 7.91 -2.88
CA HIS A 298 10.46 9.29 -2.90
C HIS A 298 11.09 10.07 -4.07
N GLY A 299 12.40 10.00 -4.25
CA GLY A 299 13.10 10.69 -5.33
C GLY A 299 12.67 10.25 -6.73
N ASN A 300 12.35 8.96 -6.92
CA ASN A 300 11.90 8.46 -8.22
C ASN A 300 10.40 8.73 -8.45
N VAL A 301 9.56 8.50 -7.45
CA VAL A 301 8.10 8.71 -7.54
C VAL A 301 7.79 10.18 -7.80
N THR A 302 8.36 11.11 -7.03
CA THR A 302 8.09 12.56 -7.18
C THR A 302 8.55 13.15 -8.52
N ARG A 303 9.52 12.49 -9.19
CA ARG A 303 9.97 12.87 -10.54
C ARG A 303 9.05 12.38 -11.65
N GLU A 304 8.39 11.25 -11.42
CA GLU A 304 7.55 10.60 -12.42
C GLU A 304 6.08 10.99 -12.25
N PHE A 305 5.69 11.39 -11.04
CA PHE A 305 4.29 11.43 -10.64
C PHE A 305 4.03 12.41 -9.50
N PRO A 306 2.86 13.10 -9.45
CA PRO A 306 2.55 14.08 -8.41
C PRO A 306 2.07 13.41 -7.11
N GLN A 307 2.83 12.44 -6.64
CA GLN A 307 2.64 11.69 -5.41
C GLN A 307 3.88 11.89 -4.53
N GLU A 308 3.70 11.95 -3.21
CA GLU A 308 4.78 12.29 -2.28
C GLU A 308 4.92 11.23 -1.18
N PRO A 309 5.67 10.14 -1.44
CA PRO A 309 5.87 9.07 -0.46
C PRO A 309 6.34 9.59 0.90
N GLN A 310 5.76 9.09 1.99
CA GLN A 310 6.10 9.54 3.34
C GLN A 310 6.83 8.46 4.13
N TYR A 311 7.67 8.88 5.07
CA TYR A 311 8.36 8.01 6.01
C TYR A 311 8.25 8.55 7.44
N GLY A 312 7.89 7.70 8.38
CA GLY A 312 7.68 8.12 9.76
C GLY A 312 7.71 6.98 10.76
N ALA A 313 7.79 7.35 12.03
CA ALA A 313 7.73 6.41 13.14
C ALA A 313 6.33 6.40 13.78
N VAL A 314 5.90 5.22 14.24
CA VAL A 314 4.65 5.04 14.98
C VAL A 314 4.97 4.94 16.47
N ILE A 315 5.02 6.10 17.13
CA ILE A 315 5.28 6.26 18.57
C ILE A 315 4.19 5.57 19.39
N SER A 316 2.93 5.69 18.97
CA SER A 316 1.79 5.03 19.62
C SER A 316 1.90 3.50 19.63
N ALA A 317 2.68 2.91 18.70
CA ALA A 317 2.97 1.48 18.64
C ALA A 317 4.25 1.06 19.39
N GLY A 318 4.89 1.99 20.09
CA GLY A 318 6.08 1.75 20.91
C GLY A 318 7.40 1.86 20.16
N HIS A 319 7.47 2.67 19.10
CA HIS A 319 8.75 3.03 18.50
C HIS A 319 9.65 3.75 19.54
N ALA A 320 10.91 3.35 19.61
CA ALA A 320 11.92 3.95 20.47
C ALA A 320 12.78 4.94 19.69
N GLU A 321 13.14 6.07 20.32
CA GLU A 321 13.97 7.10 19.70
C GLU A 321 15.27 6.55 19.10
N GLY A 322 15.58 6.98 17.88
CA GLY A 322 16.72 6.48 17.10
C GLY A 322 16.52 5.06 16.53
N GLY A 323 15.30 4.53 16.61
CA GLY A 323 14.91 3.30 15.94
C GLY A 323 14.91 3.47 14.43
N GLU A 324 15.45 2.48 13.73
CA GLU A 324 15.41 2.35 12.28
C GLU A 324 15.15 0.88 11.90
N TYR A 325 14.63 0.63 10.72
CA TYR A 325 14.44 -0.69 10.14
C TYR A 325 15.59 -1.01 9.20
N LEU A 326 16.21 -2.18 9.35
CA LEU A 326 17.34 -2.58 8.50
C LEU A 326 16.92 -3.69 7.53
N PHE A 327 16.87 -3.37 6.25
CA PHE A 327 16.82 -4.36 5.18
C PHE A 327 18.21 -4.97 5.00
N ARG A 328 18.33 -6.28 5.17
CA ARG A 328 19.60 -7.01 5.09
C ARG A 328 19.50 -8.09 4.02
N SER A 329 20.21 -7.97 2.91
CA SER A 329 20.26 -9.03 1.90
C SER A 329 20.82 -10.32 2.51
N ARG A 330 20.52 -11.45 1.87
CA ARG A 330 21.20 -12.72 2.11
C ARG A 330 22.65 -12.66 1.64
#